data_AF-A0A7C7UI12-F1
#
_entry.id   AF-A0A7C7UI12-F1
#
_cell.length_a   1.000
_cell.length_b   1.000
_cell.length_c   1.000
_cell.angle_alpha   90.00
_cell.angle_beta   90.00
_cell.angle_gamma   90.00
#
_symmetry.space_group_name_H-M   'P 1'
#
loop_
_entity.id
_entity.type
_entity.pdbx_description
1 polymer ?
#
loop_
_entity_poly.entity_id
_entity_poly.type
_entity_poly.pdbx_seq_one_letter_code
_entity_poly.pdbx_strand_id
1 'polypeptide(L)'
;MRIWYILLAAAVLGLALTLTACRERPLLSDVSFSTDLITPNADHDNDVLVITYNLSRSAEVSIYFEDPDGNRHYFRDHVHHGPSVEEPYQVYFAGVVDGYVLPGEQFEGFTVEKRVLQDGAYTWVVEATDARGVTERVTGTLTIADADTTLPELRGFSVYPPVFSPNRDGIGDRATINVNLKKDVEELTVYLMGEDGVRYHVAEKETVTRLNEAGWHEFDY
;
A
#
# COMPACT_ATOMS: atom_id res chain seq x y z
N MET A 1 42.26 36.30 -44.84
CA MET A 1 41.08 35.41 -45.06
C MET A 1 41.07 34.19 -44.14
N ARG A 2 42.16 33.39 -44.06
CA ARG A 2 42.24 32.19 -43.18
C ARG A 2 41.94 32.42 -41.68
N ILE A 3 42.40 33.52 -41.10
CA ILE A 3 42.21 33.84 -39.66
C ILE A 3 40.73 34.13 -39.34
N TRP A 4 39.98 34.68 -40.31
CA TRP A 4 38.56 35.01 -40.12
C TRP A 4 37.68 33.77 -40.06
N TYR A 5 37.99 32.74 -40.87
CA TYR A 5 37.31 31.45 -40.83
C TYR A 5 37.56 30.68 -39.53
N ILE A 6 38.77 30.80 -38.94
CA ILE A 6 39.10 30.17 -37.65
C ILE A 6 38.34 30.82 -36.50
N LEU A 7 38.23 32.15 -36.49
CA LEU A 7 37.45 32.89 -35.49
C LEU A 7 35.94 32.60 -35.60
N LEU A 8 35.41 32.48 -36.83
CA LEU A 8 34.02 32.12 -37.07
C LEU A 8 33.70 30.68 -36.63
N ALA A 9 34.61 29.73 -36.92
CA ALA A 9 34.45 28.35 -36.49
C ALA A 9 34.50 28.20 -34.96
N ALA A 10 35.38 28.95 -34.27
CA ALA A 10 35.46 28.96 -32.81
C ALA A 10 34.21 29.58 -32.16
N ALA A 11 33.65 30.63 -32.76
CA ALA A 11 32.41 31.25 -32.27
C ALA A 11 31.19 30.33 -32.46
N VAL A 12 31.08 29.62 -33.59
CA VAL A 12 30.00 28.65 -33.83
C VAL A 12 30.13 27.43 -32.91
N LEU A 13 31.35 26.95 -32.66
CA LEU A 13 31.60 25.84 -31.73
C LEU A 13 31.33 26.23 -30.27
N GLY A 14 31.70 27.46 -29.87
CA GLY A 14 31.38 28.01 -28.56
C GLY A 14 29.87 28.21 -28.35
N LEU A 15 29.14 28.64 -29.37
CA LEU A 15 27.68 28.80 -29.34
C LEU A 15 26.94 27.45 -29.34
N ALA A 16 27.50 26.42 -30.01
CA ALA A 16 26.96 25.07 -29.97
C ALA A 16 27.15 24.40 -28.60
N LEU A 17 28.25 24.71 -27.89
CA LEU A 17 28.51 24.21 -26.54
C LEU A 17 27.58 24.85 -25.49
N THR A 18 27.16 26.11 -25.65
CA THR A 18 26.22 26.76 -24.71
C THR A 18 24.77 26.30 -24.86
N LEU A 19 24.40 25.72 -26.01
CA LEU A 19 23.02 25.24 -26.28
C LEU A 19 22.71 23.86 -25.68
N THR A 20 23.70 23.12 -25.17
CA THR A 20 23.49 21.80 -24.52
C THR A 20 23.25 21.89 -23.01
N ALA A 21 23.32 23.09 -22.42
CA ALA A 21 23.25 23.29 -20.97
C ALA A 21 21.82 23.38 -20.38
N CYS A 22 20.77 23.37 -21.21
CA CYS A 22 19.38 23.34 -20.75
C CYS A 22 18.76 21.96 -20.99
N ARG A 23 19.26 20.93 -20.29
CA ARG A 23 18.52 19.67 -20.19
C ARG A 23 17.47 19.84 -19.09
N GLU A 24 16.20 19.72 -19.44
CA GLU A 24 15.11 19.74 -18.46
C GLU A 24 15.36 18.64 -17.42
N ARG A 25 15.21 18.97 -16.13
CA ARG A 25 15.40 17.99 -15.06
C ARG A 25 14.32 16.90 -15.22
N PRO A 26 14.68 15.61 -15.07
CA PRO A 26 13.70 14.53 -15.12
C PRO A 26 12.62 14.75 -14.07
N LEU A 27 11.39 14.35 -14.37
CA LEU A 27 10.28 14.40 -13.41
C LEU A 27 10.58 13.48 -12.22
N LEU A 28 11.05 12.27 -12.51
CA LEU A 28 11.32 11.21 -11.53
C LEU A 28 12.79 10.82 -11.59
N SER A 29 13.46 10.80 -10.44
CA SER A 29 14.90 10.50 -10.36
C SER A 29 15.26 9.79 -9.06
N ASP A 30 16.46 9.21 -9.01
CA ASP A 30 17.02 8.53 -7.82
C ASP A 30 16.07 7.51 -7.19
N VAL A 31 15.31 6.82 -8.03
CA VAL A 31 14.44 5.72 -7.59
C VAL A 31 15.32 4.58 -7.12
N SER A 32 15.16 4.16 -5.86
CA SER A 32 15.92 3.05 -5.30
C SER A 32 15.07 2.20 -4.37
N PHE A 33 15.38 0.91 -4.34
CA PHE A 33 14.85 -0.07 -3.39
C PHE A 33 16.05 -0.58 -2.58
N SER A 34 15.91 -0.65 -1.26
CA SER A 34 17.03 -1.05 -0.37
C SER A 34 17.46 -2.51 -0.52
N THR A 35 16.59 -3.36 -1.06
CA THR A 35 16.81 -4.80 -1.31
C THR A 35 15.94 -5.23 -2.50
N ASP A 36 16.34 -6.30 -3.17
CA ASP A 36 15.60 -6.98 -4.22
C ASP A 36 14.91 -8.28 -3.74
N LEU A 37 14.94 -8.54 -2.42
CA LEU A 37 14.28 -9.65 -1.75
C LEU A 37 13.69 -9.20 -0.40
N ILE A 38 12.43 -9.56 -0.15
CA ILE A 38 11.82 -9.49 1.20
C ILE A 38 11.09 -10.79 1.54
N THR A 39 10.97 -11.05 2.85
CA THR A 39 10.27 -12.19 3.43
C THR A 39 9.18 -11.71 4.40
N PRO A 40 8.02 -11.24 3.90
CA PRO A 40 7.01 -10.57 4.73
C PRO A 40 6.19 -11.57 5.55
N ASN A 41 6.79 -12.12 6.60
CA ASN A 41 6.21 -13.09 7.53
C ASN A 41 6.14 -12.58 8.99
N ALA A 42 6.58 -11.34 9.22
CA ALA A 42 6.63 -10.66 10.50
C ALA A 42 7.55 -11.33 11.54
N ASP A 43 8.61 -12.02 11.11
CA ASP A 43 9.65 -12.57 12.00
C ASP A 43 10.75 -11.55 12.38
N HIS A 44 10.62 -10.32 11.88
CA HIS A 44 11.57 -9.20 11.99
C HIS A 44 12.87 -9.36 11.20
N ASP A 45 12.95 -10.32 10.29
CA ASP A 45 14.06 -10.52 9.35
C ASP A 45 13.58 -10.29 7.91
N ASN A 46 14.20 -9.34 7.21
CA ASN A 46 13.90 -9.00 5.80
C ASN A 46 12.42 -8.77 5.45
N ASP A 47 11.56 -8.41 6.42
CA ASP A 47 10.14 -8.15 6.20
C ASP A 47 9.84 -6.89 5.37
N VAL A 48 10.73 -5.90 5.44
CA VAL A 48 10.47 -4.54 4.96
C VAL A 48 11.61 -4.04 4.09
N LEU A 49 11.27 -3.46 2.96
CA LEU A 49 12.19 -2.68 2.14
C LEU A 49 11.87 -1.19 2.20
N VAL A 50 12.87 -0.37 1.90
CA VAL A 50 12.75 1.07 1.78
C VAL A 50 12.75 1.45 0.31
N ILE A 51 11.74 2.19 -0.12
CA ILE A 51 11.64 2.80 -1.45
C ILE A 51 11.98 4.28 -1.30
N THR A 52 12.92 4.78 -2.10
CA THR A 52 13.24 6.20 -2.19
C THR A 52 13.05 6.72 -3.61
N TYR A 53 12.64 7.98 -3.76
CA TYR A 53 12.58 8.65 -5.06
C TYR A 53 12.57 10.18 -4.93
N ASN A 54 13.03 10.87 -5.97
CA ASN A 54 13.01 12.32 -6.09
C ASN A 54 12.01 12.77 -7.16
N LEU A 55 11.22 13.81 -6.84
CA LEU A 55 10.33 14.49 -7.77
C LEU A 55 10.84 15.91 -8.03
N SER A 56 11.01 16.31 -9.30
CA SER A 56 11.44 17.68 -9.63
C SER A 56 10.30 18.71 -9.62
N ARG A 57 9.04 18.26 -9.61
CA ARG A 57 7.81 19.04 -9.58
C ARG A 57 6.66 18.20 -9.03
N SER A 58 5.54 18.84 -8.69
CA SER A 58 4.35 18.14 -8.21
C SER A 58 3.83 17.12 -9.24
N ALA A 59 3.48 15.93 -8.75
CA ALA A 59 3.02 14.82 -9.56
C ALA A 59 2.12 13.88 -8.75
N GLU A 60 1.34 13.06 -9.46
CA GLU A 60 0.72 11.86 -8.93
C GLU A 60 1.69 10.69 -9.07
N VAL A 61 1.93 9.96 -7.98
CA VAL A 61 2.85 8.82 -7.94
C VAL A 61 2.08 7.53 -7.74
N SER A 62 2.39 6.55 -8.59
CA SER A 62 1.95 5.17 -8.44
C SER A 62 3.15 4.26 -8.22
N ILE A 63 3.03 3.35 -7.26
CA ILE A 63 4.01 2.30 -6.98
C ILE A 63 3.25 0.99 -7.02
N TYR A 64 3.62 0.12 -7.97
CA TYR A 64 2.94 -1.15 -8.17
C TYR A 64 3.92 -2.25 -8.58
N PHE A 65 3.46 -3.48 -8.46
CA PHE A 65 4.22 -4.69 -8.74
C PHE A 65 3.50 -5.49 -9.81
N GLU A 66 4.16 -5.74 -10.92
CA GLU A 66 3.67 -6.60 -12.01
C GLU A 66 4.16 -8.04 -11.77
N ASP A 67 3.21 -8.97 -11.72
CA ASP A 67 3.51 -10.41 -11.64
C ASP A 67 3.88 -11.00 -13.02
N PRO A 68 4.35 -12.27 -13.09
CA PRO A 68 4.71 -12.90 -14.36
C PRO A 68 3.56 -13.04 -15.37
N ASP A 69 2.31 -13.00 -14.90
CA ASP A 69 1.11 -13.04 -15.74
C ASP A 69 0.69 -11.64 -16.24
N GLY A 70 1.39 -10.59 -15.78
CA GLY A 70 1.16 -9.20 -16.16
C GLY A 70 0.10 -8.49 -15.32
N ASN A 71 -0.37 -9.08 -14.21
CA ASN A 71 -1.31 -8.39 -13.32
C ASN A 71 -0.57 -7.36 -12.47
N ARG A 72 -1.22 -6.21 -12.26
CA ARG A 72 -0.69 -5.10 -11.46
C ARG A 72 -1.26 -5.11 -10.06
N HIS A 73 -0.36 -5.11 -9.09
CA HIS A 73 -0.68 -5.06 -7.66
C HIS A 73 -0.23 -3.71 -7.09
N TYR A 74 -1.18 -2.84 -6.76
CA TYR A 74 -0.89 -1.46 -6.38
C TYR A 74 -0.56 -1.35 -4.88
N PHE A 75 0.57 -0.74 -4.56
CA PHE A 75 0.90 -0.32 -3.19
C PHE A 75 0.52 1.16 -2.96
N ARG A 76 0.76 1.99 -3.97
CA ARG A 76 0.30 3.38 -4.05
C ARG A 76 -0.32 3.60 -5.42
N ASP A 77 -1.49 4.22 -5.44
CA ASP A 77 -2.22 4.50 -6.68
C ASP A 77 -2.55 5.99 -6.76
N HIS A 78 -1.93 6.69 -7.72
CA HIS A 78 -2.13 8.12 -8.03
C HIS A 78 -2.05 9.05 -6.80
N VAL A 79 -1.08 8.83 -5.91
CA VAL A 79 -0.92 9.63 -4.70
C VAL A 79 -0.24 10.95 -5.04
N HIS A 80 -0.90 12.07 -4.74
CA HIS A 80 -0.33 13.39 -5.00
C HIS A 80 0.84 13.72 -4.07
N HIS A 81 1.94 14.17 -4.67
CA HIS A 81 3.12 14.66 -3.98
C HIS A 81 3.62 15.99 -4.56
N GLY A 82 4.25 16.79 -3.71
CA GLY A 82 5.00 17.98 -4.12
C GLY A 82 6.38 17.62 -4.70
N PRO A 83 7.16 18.62 -5.13
CA PRO A 83 8.56 18.40 -5.46
C PRO A 83 9.36 17.98 -4.22
N SER A 84 10.37 17.14 -4.42
CA SER A 84 11.44 16.91 -3.44
C SER A 84 12.28 18.18 -3.32
N VAL A 85 12.56 18.61 -2.09
CA VAL A 85 13.29 19.86 -1.82
C VAL A 85 14.61 19.58 -1.12
N GLU A 86 14.55 19.10 0.13
CA GLU A 86 15.74 18.82 0.95
C GLU A 86 16.09 17.33 0.95
N GLU A 87 15.07 16.48 1.04
CA GLU A 87 15.22 15.02 1.14
C GLU A 87 14.34 14.32 0.08
N PRO A 88 14.74 13.12 -0.38
CA PRO A 88 13.89 12.30 -1.22
C PRO A 88 12.64 11.85 -0.45
N TYR A 89 11.59 11.49 -1.20
CA TYR A 89 10.51 10.73 -0.60
C TYR A 89 11.03 9.37 -0.16
N GLN A 90 10.62 8.94 1.04
CA GLN A 90 10.98 7.65 1.61
C GLN A 90 9.71 6.96 2.09
N VAL A 91 9.52 5.71 1.69
CA VAL A 91 8.36 4.90 2.07
C VAL A 91 8.82 3.47 2.39
N TYR A 92 8.21 2.87 3.41
CA TYR A 92 8.47 1.50 3.80
C TYR A 92 7.42 0.58 3.18
N PHE A 93 7.87 -0.54 2.60
CA PHE A 93 7.01 -1.53 1.97
C PHE A 93 7.22 -2.89 2.63
N ALA A 94 6.15 -3.42 3.23
CA ALA A 94 6.12 -4.69 3.96
C ALA A 94 5.41 -5.81 3.16
N GLY A 95 5.47 -5.77 1.83
CA GLY A 95 4.80 -6.76 0.98
C GLY A 95 3.28 -6.54 0.80
N VAL A 96 2.65 -5.60 1.50
CA VAL A 96 1.19 -5.37 1.46
C VAL A 96 0.79 -4.42 0.33
N VAL A 97 -0.15 -4.87 -0.51
CA VAL A 97 -0.75 -4.13 -1.62
C VAL A 97 -2.27 -4.02 -1.44
N ASP A 98 -2.92 -3.28 -2.34
CA ASP A 98 -4.37 -3.31 -2.52
C ASP A 98 -4.89 -4.73 -2.70
N GLY A 99 -6.07 -4.99 -2.14
CA GLY A 99 -6.64 -6.32 -2.12
C GLY A 99 -7.00 -6.83 -3.51
N TYR A 100 -6.72 -8.12 -3.72
CA TYR A 100 -7.12 -8.89 -4.88
C TYR A 100 -7.59 -10.27 -4.40
N VAL A 101 -8.21 -11.06 -5.28
CA VAL A 101 -8.73 -12.40 -4.98
C VAL A 101 -8.02 -13.43 -5.85
N LEU A 102 -7.52 -14.51 -5.25
CA LEU A 102 -6.87 -15.59 -5.97
C LEU A 102 -7.91 -16.53 -6.62
N PRO A 103 -7.57 -17.21 -7.72
CA PRO A 103 -8.44 -18.21 -8.32
C PRO A 103 -8.89 -19.27 -7.30
N GLY A 104 -10.20 -19.45 -7.15
CA GLY A 104 -10.79 -20.44 -6.26
C GLY A 104 -11.11 -19.94 -4.85
N GLU A 105 -10.69 -18.73 -4.47
CA GLU A 105 -11.10 -18.13 -3.22
C GLU A 105 -12.55 -17.65 -3.27
N GLN A 106 -13.29 -17.86 -2.18
CA GLN A 106 -14.63 -17.31 -1.98
C GLN A 106 -14.75 -16.69 -0.58
N PHE A 107 -15.15 -15.42 -0.56
CA PHE A 107 -15.40 -14.67 0.65
C PHE A 107 -16.91 -14.34 0.70
N GLU A 108 -17.61 -14.88 1.69
CA GLU A 108 -19.04 -14.65 1.85
C GLU A 108 -19.28 -13.30 2.53
N GLY A 109 -19.57 -12.26 1.75
CA GLY A 109 -19.90 -10.94 2.29
C GLY A 109 -18.70 -10.12 2.79
N PHE A 110 -17.47 -10.51 2.43
CA PHE A 110 -16.26 -9.77 2.75
C PHE A 110 -15.53 -9.31 1.49
N THR A 111 -14.92 -8.13 1.58
CA THR A 111 -14.02 -7.60 0.57
C THR A 111 -12.60 -7.69 1.10
N VAL A 112 -11.67 -8.20 0.29
CA VAL A 112 -10.25 -8.12 0.59
C VAL A 112 -9.81 -6.68 0.29
N GLU A 113 -9.55 -5.88 1.31
CA GLU A 113 -9.10 -4.49 1.13
C GLU A 113 -7.60 -4.40 0.90
N LYS A 114 -6.84 -5.27 1.57
CA LYS A 114 -5.37 -5.35 1.52
C LYS A 114 -4.94 -6.80 1.54
N ARG A 115 -3.81 -7.08 0.92
CA ARG A 115 -3.24 -8.43 0.84
C ARG A 115 -1.71 -8.35 0.72
N VAL A 116 -1.03 -9.28 1.39
CA VAL A 116 0.40 -9.51 1.17
C VAL A 116 0.58 -10.14 -0.23
N LEU A 117 1.55 -9.66 -1.01
CA LEU A 117 1.93 -10.27 -2.28
C LEU A 117 2.26 -11.76 -2.09
N GLN A 118 1.92 -12.57 -3.09
CA GLN A 118 2.29 -13.98 -3.05
C GLN A 118 3.80 -14.14 -3.26
N ASP A 119 4.33 -15.29 -2.87
CA ASP A 119 5.70 -15.66 -3.21
C ASP A 119 5.89 -15.66 -4.72
N GLY A 120 6.96 -15.03 -5.19
CA GLY A 120 7.24 -14.91 -6.61
C GLY A 120 8.20 -13.79 -6.97
N ALA A 121 8.55 -13.75 -8.26
CA ALA A 121 9.32 -12.67 -8.84
C ALA A 121 8.37 -11.62 -9.45
N TYR A 122 8.60 -10.36 -9.10
CA TYR A 122 7.82 -9.22 -9.54
C TYR A 122 8.70 -8.21 -10.26
N THR A 123 8.11 -7.52 -11.25
CA THR A 123 8.67 -6.27 -11.75
C THR A 123 8.03 -5.12 -11.00
N TRP A 124 8.80 -4.40 -10.19
CA TRP A 124 8.28 -3.19 -9.55
C TRP A 124 8.33 -2.02 -10.53
N VAL A 125 7.35 -1.13 -10.43
CA VAL A 125 7.27 0.12 -11.19
C VAL A 125 7.00 1.29 -10.23
N VAL A 126 7.82 2.33 -10.35
CA VAL A 126 7.52 3.66 -9.80
C VAL A 126 7.25 4.58 -10.98
N GLU A 127 6.04 5.12 -11.05
CA GLU A 127 5.61 6.01 -12.12
C GLU A 127 5.10 7.32 -11.53
N ALA A 128 5.50 8.43 -12.13
CA ALA A 128 5.07 9.77 -11.73
C ALA A 128 4.47 10.50 -12.93
N THR A 129 3.28 11.09 -12.76
CA THR A 129 2.59 11.88 -13.79
C THR A 129 2.37 13.30 -13.28
N ASP A 130 2.89 14.31 -14.00
CA ASP A 130 2.69 15.71 -13.63
C ASP A 130 1.34 16.29 -14.10
N ALA A 131 1.01 17.50 -13.67
CA ALA A 131 -0.24 18.17 -14.03
C ALA A 131 -0.41 18.48 -15.54
N ARG A 132 0.65 18.32 -16.35
CA ARG A 132 0.60 18.46 -17.81
C ARG A 132 0.44 17.10 -18.50
N GLY A 133 0.36 16.01 -17.73
CA GLY A 133 0.28 14.65 -18.24
C GLY A 133 1.61 14.07 -18.70
N VAL A 134 2.75 14.68 -18.31
CA VAL A 134 4.06 14.05 -18.57
C VAL A 134 4.27 12.94 -17.55
N THR A 135 4.48 11.73 -18.05
CA THR A 135 4.70 10.55 -17.22
C THR A 135 6.12 10.05 -17.39
N GLU A 136 6.82 9.82 -16.27
CA GLU A 136 8.10 9.12 -16.22
C GLU A 136 7.98 7.88 -15.33
N ARG A 137 8.67 6.80 -15.73
CA ARG A 137 8.66 5.54 -15.01
C ARG A 137 10.05 4.96 -14.84
N VAL A 138 10.27 4.31 -13.71
CA VAL A 138 11.46 3.51 -13.42
C VAL A 138 11.00 2.13 -12.95
N THR A 139 11.73 1.10 -13.35
CA THR A 139 11.40 -0.29 -13.06
C THR A 139 12.61 -1.07 -12.57
N GLY A 140 12.36 -2.17 -11.87
CA GLY A 140 13.37 -3.16 -11.51
C GLY A 140 12.70 -4.45 -11.03
N THR A 141 13.45 -5.31 -10.35
CA THR A 141 12.97 -6.61 -9.88
C THR A 141 12.87 -6.65 -8.37
N LEU A 142 11.89 -7.39 -7.86
CA LEU A 142 11.73 -7.74 -6.46
C LEU A 142 11.31 -9.21 -6.35
N THR A 143 11.90 -9.94 -5.43
CA THR A 143 11.48 -11.29 -5.05
C THR A 143 10.74 -11.21 -3.72
N ILE A 144 9.55 -11.81 -3.68
CA ILE A 144 8.81 -12.10 -2.46
C ILE A 144 9.01 -13.59 -2.18
N ALA A 145 9.42 -13.94 -0.97
CA ALA A 145 9.62 -15.33 -0.57
C ALA A 145 9.14 -15.53 0.87
N ASP A 146 8.71 -16.73 1.24
CA ASP A 146 8.28 -17.07 2.60
C ASP A 146 7.27 -16.06 3.16
N ALA A 147 6.39 -15.52 2.32
CA ALA A 147 5.40 -14.54 2.74
C ALA A 147 4.28 -15.22 3.54
N ASP A 148 3.83 -14.57 4.62
CA ASP A 148 2.59 -14.98 5.28
C ASP A 148 1.38 -14.40 4.52
N THR A 149 0.94 -15.16 3.51
CA THR A 149 -0.15 -14.79 2.61
C THR A 149 -1.55 -15.11 3.15
N THR A 150 -1.63 -15.73 4.34
CA THR A 150 -2.90 -16.11 4.95
C THR A 150 -3.68 -14.87 5.37
N LEU A 151 -4.91 -14.72 4.87
CA LEU A 151 -5.75 -13.59 5.23
C LEU A 151 -6.32 -13.75 6.67
N PRO A 152 -6.44 -12.64 7.43
CA PRO A 152 -7.16 -12.64 8.70
C PRO A 152 -8.68 -12.65 8.48
N GLU A 153 -9.19 -13.76 7.94
CA GLU A 153 -10.61 -13.88 7.62
C GLU A 153 -11.49 -13.85 8.88
N LEU A 154 -12.61 -13.14 8.78
CA LEU A 154 -13.69 -13.16 9.76
C LEU A 154 -14.79 -14.08 9.23
N ARG A 155 -15.20 -15.09 10.01
CA ARG A 155 -16.27 -16.03 9.64
C ARG A 155 -17.31 -16.12 10.75
N GLY A 156 -18.52 -16.57 10.40
CA GLY A 156 -19.60 -16.76 11.37
C GLY A 156 -20.03 -15.46 12.07
N PHE A 157 -19.84 -14.31 11.43
CA PHE A 157 -20.28 -13.03 11.95
C PHE A 157 -21.79 -13.06 12.17
N SER A 158 -22.22 -12.81 13.40
CA SER A 158 -23.64 -12.79 13.76
C SER A 158 -23.91 -11.76 14.84
N VAL A 159 -25.10 -11.17 14.80
CA VAL A 159 -25.60 -10.23 15.80
C VAL A 159 -26.96 -10.72 16.26
N TYR A 160 -27.13 -10.92 17.57
CA TYR A 160 -28.41 -11.37 18.13
C TYR A 160 -28.68 -10.78 19.53
N PRO A 161 -29.90 -10.30 19.79
CA PRO A 161 -30.99 -10.10 18.83
C PRO A 161 -30.69 -8.94 17.85
N PRO A 162 -31.29 -8.92 16.65
CA PRO A 162 -31.13 -7.80 15.70
C PRO A 162 -31.80 -6.51 16.18
N VAL A 163 -32.71 -6.61 17.15
CA VAL A 163 -33.35 -5.49 17.83
C VAL A 163 -33.26 -5.76 19.33
N PHE A 164 -32.75 -4.80 20.08
CA PHE A 164 -32.62 -4.85 21.53
C PHE A 164 -33.23 -3.56 22.12
N SER A 165 -33.65 -3.61 23.39
CA SER A 165 -34.35 -2.54 24.11
C SER A 165 -33.62 -2.25 25.41
N PRO A 166 -32.63 -1.32 25.42
CA PRO A 166 -31.81 -1.03 26.61
C PRO A 166 -32.58 -0.17 27.63
N ASN A 167 -33.68 -0.68 28.18
CA ASN A 167 -34.56 -0.01 29.13
C ASN A 167 -34.33 -0.45 30.59
N ARG A 168 -33.38 -1.38 30.81
CA ARG A 168 -32.99 -1.97 32.09
C ARG A 168 -34.10 -2.80 32.75
N ASP A 169 -34.94 -3.46 31.98
CA ASP A 169 -35.98 -4.37 32.49
C ASP A 169 -35.53 -5.84 32.58
N GLY A 170 -34.32 -6.14 32.12
CA GLY A 170 -33.69 -7.46 32.10
C GLY A 170 -34.03 -8.31 30.87
N ILE A 171 -34.82 -7.80 29.91
CA ILE A 171 -35.31 -8.55 28.76
C ILE A 171 -34.85 -7.86 27.47
N GLY A 172 -33.91 -8.49 26.77
CA GLY A 172 -33.43 -7.97 25.49
C GLY A 172 -32.71 -6.63 25.62
N ASP A 173 -32.11 -6.34 26.77
CA ASP A 173 -31.37 -5.11 27.05
C ASP A 173 -30.06 -4.98 26.28
N ARG A 174 -29.58 -6.07 25.68
CA ARG A 174 -28.23 -6.18 25.11
C ARG A 174 -28.25 -6.96 23.81
N ALA A 175 -27.24 -6.73 22.99
CA ALA A 175 -26.99 -7.49 21.77
C ALA A 175 -25.61 -8.15 21.80
N THR A 176 -25.58 -9.44 21.49
CA THR A 176 -24.35 -10.22 21.39
C THR A 176 -23.90 -10.28 19.94
N ILE A 177 -22.61 -10.05 19.72
CA ILE A 177 -21.95 -10.14 18.42
C ILE A 177 -20.92 -11.28 18.50
N ASN A 178 -20.98 -12.23 17.58
CA ASN A 178 -20.02 -13.33 17.52
C ASN A 178 -19.24 -13.27 16.22
N VAL A 179 -17.95 -13.60 16.27
CA VAL A 179 -17.09 -13.72 15.10
C VAL A 179 -16.01 -14.78 15.34
N ASN A 180 -15.65 -15.52 14.30
CA ASN A 180 -14.54 -16.46 14.29
C ASN A 180 -13.40 -15.88 13.46
N LEU A 181 -12.31 -15.50 14.12
CA LEU A 181 -11.09 -15.00 13.52
C LEU A 181 -10.21 -16.18 13.10
N LYS A 182 -9.76 -16.21 11.83
CA LYS A 182 -8.99 -17.33 11.26
C LYS A 182 -7.48 -17.25 11.45
N LYS A 183 -6.97 -16.12 11.90
CA LYS A 183 -5.54 -15.86 12.06
C LYS A 183 -5.33 -14.85 13.17
N ASP A 184 -4.26 -15.00 13.94
CA ASP A 184 -3.86 -14.01 14.93
C ASP A 184 -3.67 -12.63 14.26
N VAL A 185 -4.12 -11.57 14.93
CA VAL A 185 -4.02 -10.18 14.44
C VAL A 185 -3.38 -9.29 15.50
N GLU A 186 -2.94 -8.11 15.07
CA GLU A 186 -2.51 -7.08 16.03
C GLU A 186 -3.71 -6.50 16.79
N GLU A 187 -4.83 -6.27 16.10
CA GLU A 187 -6.02 -5.66 16.67
C GLU A 187 -7.31 -6.19 16.00
N LEU A 188 -8.26 -6.64 16.82
CA LEU A 188 -9.64 -6.89 16.44
C LEU A 188 -10.55 -5.87 17.11
N THR A 189 -11.22 -5.03 16.32
CA THR A 189 -12.18 -4.04 16.83
C THR A 189 -13.58 -4.30 16.31
N VAL A 190 -14.57 -4.24 17.20
CA VAL A 190 -15.99 -4.25 16.85
C VAL A 190 -16.62 -2.93 17.28
N TYR A 191 -17.41 -2.33 16.40
CA TYR A 191 -18.17 -1.11 16.70
C TYR A 191 -19.53 -1.12 15.98
N LEU A 192 -20.49 -0.38 16.54
CA LEU A 192 -21.72 -0.01 15.88
C LEU A 192 -21.54 1.33 15.16
N MET A 193 -22.14 1.48 13.99
CA MET A 193 -22.16 2.73 13.22
C MET A 193 -23.53 3.38 13.36
N GLY A 194 -23.60 4.58 13.95
CA GLY A 194 -24.82 5.39 14.00
C GLY A 194 -25.18 6.00 12.64
N GLU A 195 -26.43 6.43 12.48
CA GLU A 195 -26.89 7.14 11.26
C GLU A 195 -26.14 8.46 11.02
N ASP A 196 -25.62 9.05 12.09
CA ASP A 196 -24.78 10.25 12.09
C ASP A 196 -23.31 9.96 11.77
N GLY A 197 -22.94 8.70 11.54
CA GLY A 197 -21.58 8.26 11.28
C GLY A 197 -20.72 8.09 12.54
N VAL A 198 -21.31 8.21 13.74
CA VAL A 198 -20.58 8.00 14.99
C VAL A 198 -20.32 6.52 15.21
N ARG A 199 -19.07 6.17 15.55
CA ARG A 199 -18.66 4.82 15.91
C ARG A 199 -18.80 4.60 17.42
N TYR A 200 -19.59 3.60 17.81
CA TYR A 200 -19.74 3.15 19.19
C TYR A 200 -19.00 1.82 19.36
N HIS A 201 -17.84 1.86 20.00
CA HIS A 201 -17.04 0.66 20.22
C HIS A 201 -17.76 -0.33 21.15
N VAL A 202 -17.68 -1.61 20.81
CA VAL A 202 -18.24 -2.70 21.60
C VAL A 202 -17.09 -3.42 22.30
N ALA A 203 -17.22 -3.59 23.61
CA ALA A 203 -16.22 -4.32 24.38
C ALA A 203 -16.30 -5.81 24.09
N GLU A 204 -15.15 -6.46 23.94
CA GLU A 204 -15.07 -7.91 23.91
C GLU A 204 -15.37 -8.46 25.31
N LYS A 205 -16.13 -9.55 25.36
CA LYS A 205 -16.34 -10.28 26.59
C LYS A 205 -15.11 -11.15 26.86
N GLU A 206 -14.70 -11.24 28.13
CA GLU A 206 -13.66 -12.20 28.50
C GLU A 206 -14.12 -13.63 28.18
N THR A 207 -13.48 -14.27 27.21
CA THR A 207 -13.73 -15.66 26.81
C THR A 207 -12.47 -16.51 26.96
N VAL A 208 -12.55 -17.80 26.56
CA VAL A 208 -11.38 -18.70 26.54
C VAL A 208 -10.37 -18.29 25.45
N THR A 209 -10.85 -17.68 24.36
CA THR A 209 -9.99 -17.16 23.30
C THR A 209 -9.29 -15.91 23.82
N ARG A 210 -7.96 -15.86 23.69
CA ARG A 210 -7.20 -14.67 24.06
C ARG A 210 -7.49 -13.56 23.04
N LEU A 211 -7.42 -12.32 23.51
CA LEU A 211 -7.59 -11.14 22.68
C LEU A 211 -6.69 -11.22 21.44
N ASN A 212 -7.28 -10.95 20.27
CA ASN A 212 -6.64 -10.93 18.95
C ASN A 212 -6.04 -12.26 18.45
N GLU A 213 -6.23 -13.38 19.16
CA GLU A 213 -5.81 -14.70 18.68
C GLU A 213 -6.89 -15.37 17.81
N ALA A 214 -6.48 -16.22 16.89
CA ALA A 214 -7.40 -17.01 16.09
C ALA A 214 -8.35 -17.83 16.98
N GLY A 215 -9.65 -17.71 16.71
CA GLY A 215 -10.68 -18.36 17.53
C GLY A 215 -12.01 -17.65 17.49
N TRP A 216 -12.89 -18.06 18.40
CA TRP A 216 -14.21 -17.44 18.56
C TRP A 216 -14.12 -16.28 19.54
N HIS A 217 -14.60 -15.12 19.12
CA HIS A 217 -14.74 -13.91 19.94
C HIS A 217 -16.22 -13.57 20.10
N GLU A 218 -16.58 -13.14 21.30
CA GLU A 218 -17.91 -12.70 21.67
C GLU A 218 -17.82 -11.26 22.19
N PHE A 219 -18.65 -10.37 21.64
CA PHE A 219 -18.77 -8.98 22.05
C PHE A 219 -20.19 -8.74 22.55
N ASP A 220 -20.33 -7.84 23.52
CA ASP A 220 -21.58 -7.65 24.23
C ASP A 220 -21.85 -6.15 24.40
N TYR A 221 -22.84 -5.65 23.66
CA TYR A 221 -23.29 -4.25 23.71
C TYR A 221 -24.51 -4.13 24.62
#